data_AF-A0A961CV20-F1
#
_entry.id   AF-A0A961CV20-F1
#
_cell.length_a   1.000
_cell.length_b   1.000
_cell.length_c   1.000
_cell.angle_alpha   90.00
_cell.angle_beta   90.00
_cell.angle_gamma   90.00
#
_symmetry.space_group_name_H-M   'P 1'
#
loop_
_entity.id
_entity.type
_entity.pdbx_description
1 polymer ?
#
loop_
_entity_poly.entity_id
_entity_poly.type
_entity_poly.pdbx_seq_one_letter_code
_entity_poly.pdbx_strand_id
1 'polypeptide(L)'
;MTATVRAPLTMLPPSEALTDVLPTERLGPTGRPVGELRAELYRVVNLANVGHVAGVWIQSVGVLALAAWWGNPIGWIAAFLLMGRAMARFAILAHEASHRLLFTDRRINDWVGAWLLAYPAFVPFDLYRRSHMAHHREEFGPTEPDLMLYTGYPITSASWRRKLTRDADGNSGWKNLRSLLLAVRSPTARPVALKILGWQVVLFVGLWVGLGHWWVYPVFWLLPWMTVWRVFNRLRAVAEHGGMEASPDRRLTTHHVRQGYWARFWIVPFNTGWHLAHHVDIGVPFSRLPALQRELEAAGYITPALEWPSYRALWRHARSRPDASPSD
;
A
#
# COMPACT_ATOMS: atom_id res chain seq x y z
N MET A 1 31.27 -5.33 -37.13
CA MET A 1 30.19 -5.89 -36.29
C MET A 1 30.07 -5.02 -35.05
N THR A 2 29.20 -4.02 -35.09
CA THR A 2 28.89 -3.19 -33.93
C THR A 2 28.06 -4.03 -32.96
N ALA A 3 28.67 -4.48 -31.88
CA ALA A 3 27.95 -5.09 -30.77
C ALA A 3 26.97 -4.03 -30.23
N THR A 4 25.69 -4.17 -30.56
CA THR A 4 24.62 -3.44 -29.86
C THR A 4 24.68 -3.87 -28.40
N VAL A 5 25.34 -3.05 -27.58
CA VAL A 5 25.28 -3.14 -26.12
C VAL A 5 23.79 -3.05 -25.77
N ARG A 6 23.19 -4.18 -25.39
CA ARG A 6 21.82 -4.17 -24.87
C ARG A 6 21.84 -3.27 -23.65
N ALA A 7 21.02 -2.22 -23.66
CA ALA A 7 20.86 -1.34 -22.51
C ALA A 7 20.57 -2.19 -21.26
N PRO A 8 21.16 -1.84 -20.10
CA PRO A 8 20.92 -2.57 -18.87
C PRO A 8 19.43 -2.60 -18.55
N LEU A 9 18.93 -3.77 -18.17
CA LEU A 9 17.52 -3.96 -17.82
C LEU A 9 17.22 -3.19 -16.52
N THR A 10 16.52 -2.06 -16.64
CA THR A 10 16.19 -1.15 -15.53
C THR A 10 14.68 -0.97 -15.38
N MET A 11 14.24 -0.62 -14.16
CA MET A 11 12.87 -0.17 -13.88
C MET A 11 12.73 1.36 -14.01
N LEU A 12 13.86 2.08 -14.05
CA LEU A 12 13.88 3.54 -14.14
C LEU A 12 13.34 4.01 -15.50
N PRO A 13 12.60 5.14 -15.51
CA PRO A 13 12.21 5.76 -16.76
C PRO A 13 13.44 6.24 -17.55
N PRO A 14 13.33 6.34 -18.88
CA PRO A 14 14.38 6.92 -19.71
C PRO A 14 14.55 8.42 -19.37
N SER A 15 15.77 8.94 -19.47
CA SER A 15 16.08 10.34 -19.12
C SER A 15 15.24 11.35 -19.91
N GLU A 16 14.88 11.02 -21.15
CA GLU A 16 14.07 11.88 -22.02
C GLU A 16 12.63 12.03 -21.51
N ALA A 17 12.16 11.13 -20.64
CA ALA A 17 10.85 11.21 -20.00
C ALA A 17 10.86 12.10 -18.75
N LEU A 18 12.03 12.46 -18.23
CA LEU A 18 12.23 13.33 -17.07
C LEU A 18 12.33 14.79 -17.51
N THR A 19 11.24 15.29 -18.07
CA THR A 19 11.13 16.68 -18.53
C THR A 19 11.41 17.67 -17.40
N ASP A 20 12.12 18.75 -17.71
CA ASP A 20 12.17 19.92 -16.85
C ASP A 20 10.79 20.57 -16.83
N VAL A 21 10.28 20.83 -15.63
CA VAL A 21 9.01 21.54 -15.46
C VAL A 21 9.30 22.86 -14.78
N LEU A 22 9.10 23.93 -15.54
CA LEU A 22 9.14 25.26 -14.96
C LEU A 22 7.96 25.43 -13.99
N PRO A 23 8.17 26.11 -12.85
CA PRO A 23 7.07 26.47 -11.96
C PRO A 23 5.94 27.15 -12.74
N THR A 24 4.71 26.81 -12.40
CA THR A 24 3.52 27.51 -12.88
C THR A 24 2.97 28.39 -11.75
N GLU A 25 1.91 29.16 -12.04
CA GLU A 25 1.19 29.88 -10.98
C GLU A 25 0.52 28.93 -9.97
N ARG A 26 0.35 27.65 -10.32
CA ARG A 26 -0.35 26.63 -9.53
C ARG A 26 0.57 25.61 -8.89
N LEU A 27 1.74 25.32 -9.49
CA LEU A 27 2.72 24.33 -9.03
C LEU A 27 4.10 24.96 -8.87
N GLY A 28 4.77 24.66 -7.76
CA GLY A 28 6.17 25.03 -7.54
C GLY A 28 7.16 24.17 -8.35
N PRO A 29 8.48 24.43 -8.22
CA PRO A 29 9.54 23.75 -9.00
C PRO A 29 9.62 22.24 -8.75
N THR A 30 9.07 21.74 -7.65
CA THR A 30 9.04 20.31 -7.30
C THR A 30 7.71 19.64 -7.64
N GLY A 31 6.83 20.32 -8.38
CA GLY A 31 5.47 19.85 -8.70
C GLY A 31 4.47 19.99 -7.55
N ARG A 32 4.88 20.53 -6.39
CA ARG A 32 3.98 20.73 -5.24
C ARG A 32 2.98 21.86 -5.52
N PRO A 33 1.69 21.70 -5.17
CA PRO A 33 0.71 22.76 -5.34
C PRO A 33 1.04 23.96 -4.46
N VAL A 34 0.81 25.16 -4.99
CA VAL A 34 1.00 26.45 -4.31
C VAL A 34 -0.31 27.27 -4.35
N GLY A 35 -0.33 28.39 -3.62
CA GLY A 35 -1.45 29.34 -3.64
C GLY A 35 -2.81 28.70 -3.32
N GLU A 36 -3.82 29.10 -4.09
CA GLU A 36 -5.21 28.64 -3.94
C GLU A 36 -5.36 27.14 -4.20
N LEU A 37 -4.64 26.59 -5.19
CA LEU A 37 -4.69 25.16 -5.50
C LEU A 37 -4.28 24.33 -4.28
N ARG A 38 -3.22 24.75 -3.57
CA ARG A 38 -2.79 24.06 -2.33
C ARG A 38 -3.89 24.08 -1.28
N ALA A 39 -4.51 25.24 -1.05
CA ALA A 39 -5.59 25.37 -0.07
C ALA A 39 -6.79 24.47 -0.42
N GLU A 40 -7.12 24.36 -1.71
CA GLU A 40 -8.18 23.47 -2.17
C GLU A 40 -7.81 22.00 -1.97
N LEU A 41 -6.63 21.60 -2.45
CA LEU A 41 -6.20 20.20 -2.43
C LEU A 41 -5.97 19.69 -1.01
N TYR A 42 -5.56 20.53 -0.05
CA TYR A 42 -5.32 20.11 1.34
C TYR A 42 -6.61 19.94 2.15
N ARG A 43 -7.78 20.21 1.57
CA ARG A 43 -9.06 20.11 2.27
C ARG A 43 -9.47 18.66 2.52
N VAL A 44 -9.43 18.25 3.79
CA VAL A 44 -9.97 16.96 4.26
C VAL A 44 -11.50 16.98 4.27
N VAL A 45 -12.12 15.90 3.78
CA VAL A 45 -13.58 15.75 3.69
C VAL A 45 -14.07 14.74 4.74
N ASN A 46 -14.25 15.20 5.98
CA ASN A 46 -14.58 14.35 7.13
C ASN A 46 -15.76 13.40 6.89
N LEU A 47 -16.88 13.90 6.34
CA LEU A 47 -18.09 13.09 6.16
C LEU A 47 -17.89 11.94 5.17
N ALA A 48 -17.17 12.19 4.07
CA ALA A 48 -16.80 11.14 3.12
C ALA A 48 -15.89 10.10 3.79
N ASN A 49 -14.94 10.55 4.62
CA ASN A 49 -14.03 9.68 5.35
C ASN A 49 -14.74 8.81 6.40
N VAL A 50 -15.79 9.31 7.07
CA VAL A 50 -16.69 8.47 7.89
C VAL A 50 -17.29 7.36 7.03
N GLY A 51 -17.82 7.69 5.85
CA GLY A 51 -18.37 6.72 4.90
C GLY A 51 -17.35 5.66 4.46
N HIS A 52 -16.09 6.05 4.26
CA HIS A 52 -15.02 5.11 3.91
C HIS A 52 -14.66 4.16 5.07
N VAL A 53 -14.57 4.66 6.30
CA VAL A 53 -14.32 3.87 7.51
C VAL A 53 -15.48 2.92 7.80
N ALA A 54 -16.72 3.43 7.81
CA ALA A 54 -17.91 2.60 7.98
C ALA A 54 -18.02 1.56 6.85
N GLY A 55 -17.76 1.99 5.61
CA GLY A 55 -17.83 1.13 4.43
C GLY A 55 -16.83 -0.03 4.45
N VAL A 56 -15.61 0.15 4.97
CA VAL A 56 -14.67 -0.98 5.10
C VAL A 56 -15.15 -2.00 6.14
N TRP A 57 -15.73 -1.54 7.27
CA TRP A 57 -16.30 -2.42 8.28
C TRP A 57 -17.55 -3.16 7.80
N ILE A 58 -18.52 -2.43 7.24
CA ILE A 58 -19.76 -3.00 6.71
C ILE A 58 -19.48 -4.03 5.63
N GLN A 59 -18.56 -3.73 4.69
CA GLN A 59 -18.19 -4.69 3.65
C GLN A 59 -17.51 -5.92 4.23
N SER A 60 -16.60 -5.75 5.20
CA SER A 60 -15.88 -6.87 5.81
C SER A 60 -16.84 -7.78 6.57
N VAL A 61 -17.62 -7.22 7.50
CA VAL A 61 -18.59 -7.99 8.29
C VAL A 61 -19.69 -8.58 7.40
N GLY A 62 -20.16 -7.84 6.39
CA GLY A 62 -21.16 -8.33 5.44
C GLY A 62 -20.66 -9.51 4.61
N VAL A 63 -19.40 -9.50 4.14
CA VAL A 63 -18.78 -10.65 3.45
C VAL A 63 -18.71 -11.86 4.38
N LEU A 64 -18.32 -11.67 5.65
CA LEU A 64 -18.24 -12.76 6.63
C LEU A 64 -19.62 -13.33 6.97
N ALA A 65 -20.61 -12.47 7.19
CA ALA A 65 -21.98 -12.87 7.47
C ALA A 65 -22.58 -13.63 6.30
N LEU A 66 -22.37 -13.17 5.07
CA LEU A 66 -22.83 -13.84 3.87
C LEU A 66 -22.15 -15.21 3.69
N ALA A 67 -20.84 -15.31 3.93
CA ALA A 67 -20.12 -16.57 3.85
C ALA A 67 -20.59 -17.59 4.90
N ALA A 68 -20.84 -17.12 6.13
CA ALA A 68 -21.39 -17.92 7.21
C ALA A 68 -22.80 -18.42 6.90
N TRP A 69 -23.69 -17.52 6.45
CA TRP A 69 -25.08 -17.84 6.12
C TRP A 69 -25.20 -18.76 4.90
N TRP A 70 -24.42 -18.49 3.84
CA TRP A 70 -24.52 -19.25 2.61
C TRP A 70 -23.93 -20.66 2.76
N GLY A 71 -22.88 -20.84 3.57
CA GLY A 71 -22.28 -22.15 3.83
C GLY A 71 -21.75 -22.87 2.59
N ASN A 72 -21.55 -22.15 1.48
CA ASN A 72 -21.15 -22.71 0.20
C ASN A 72 -19.62 -22.59 0.00
N PRO A 73 -18.91 -23.66 -0.43
CA PRO A 73 -17.46 -23.61 -0.64
C PRO A 73 -16.98 -22.51 -1.61
N ILE A 74 -17.75 -22.21 -2.66
CA ILE A 74 -17.42 -21.14 -3.60
C ILE A 74 -17.54 -19.77 -2.92
N GLY A 75 -18.60 -19.59 -2.12
CA GLY A 75 -18.79 -18.39 -1.30
C GLY A 75 -17.64 -18.19 -0.30
N TRP A 76 -17.11 -19.28 0.27
CA TRP A 76 -15.97 -19.25 1.18
C TRP A 76 -14.67 -18.85 0.48
N ILE A 77 -14.39 -19.38 -0.72
CA ILE A 77 -13.23 -18.98 -1.51
C ILE A 77 -13.32 -17.49 -1.87
N ALA A 78 -14.50 -17.02 -2.30
CA ALA A 78 -14.73 -15.61 -2.61
C ALA A 78 -14.52 -14.73 -1.37
N ALA A 79 -15.09 -15.11 -0.22
CA ALA A 79 -14.93 -14.39 1.03
C ALA A 79 -13.46 -14.34 1.48
N PHE A 80 -12.74 -15.45 1.39
CA PHE A 80 -11.32 -15.53 1.72
C PHE A 80 -10.48 -14.52 0.92
N LEU A 81 -10.69 -14.45 -0.40
CA LEU A 81 -10.00 -13.49 -1.27
C LEU A 81 -10.43 -12.04 -0.97
N LEU A 82 -11.73 -11.80 -0.84
CA LEU A 82 -12.28 -10.47 -0.52
C LEU A 82 -11.80 -9.94 0.83
N MET A 83 -11.56 -10.82 1.81
CA MET A 83 -10.99 -10.44 3.09
C MET A 83 -9.51 -10.08 2.99
N GLY A 84 -8.75 -10.69 2.08
CA GLY A 84 -7.40 -10.22 1.73
C GLY A 84 -7.42 -8.78 1.19
N ARG A 85 -8.42 -8.45 0.36
CA ARG A 85 -8.67 -7.06 -0.08
C ARG A 85 -9.14 -6.17 1.07
N ALA A 86 -9.95 -6.67 2.01
CA ALA A 86 -10.36 -5.90 3.17
C ALA A 86 -9.14 -5.44 4.00
N MET A 87 -8.15 -6.32 4.20
CA MET A 87 -6.90 -5.96 4.87
C MET A 87 -6.15 -4.82 4.14
N ALA A 88 -6.15 -4.83 2.81
CA ALA A 88 -5.58 -3.74 2.02
C ALA A 88 -6.29 -2.41 2.29
N ARG A 89 -7.63 -2.44 2.32
CA ARG A 89 -8.45 -1.26 2.59
C ARG A 89 -8.22 -0.71 3.99
N PHE A 90 -8.16 -1.57 5.01
CA PHE A 90 -7.82 -1.16 6.38
C PHE A 90 -6.43 -0.51 6.44
N ALA A 91 -5.43 -1.13 5.81
CA ALA A 91 -4.06 -0.61 5.79
C ALA A 91 -3.95 0.75 5.08
N ILE A 92 -4.67 0.95 3.97
CA ILE A 92 -4.64 2.22 3.21
C ILE A 92 -5.32 3.36 3.98
N LEU A 93 -6.44 3.10 4.66
CA LEU A 93 -7.06 4.13 5.51
C LEU A 93 -6.21 4.42 6.76
N ALA A 94 -5.55 3.40 7.32
CA ALA A 94 -4.57 3.60 8.40
C ALA A 94 -3.35 4.42 7.91
N HIS A 95 -2.92 4.23 6.67
CA HIS A 95 -1.92 5.06 6.01
C HIS A 95 -2.37 6.52 5.91
N GLU A 96 -3.59 6.79 5.44
CA GLU A 96 -4.13 8.16 5.41
C GLU A 96 -4.16 8.80 6.81
N ALA A 97 -4.58 8.04 7.83
CA ALA A 97 -4.56 8.50 9.21
C ALA A 97 -3.13 8.72 9.73
N SER A 98 -2.14 7.98 9.22
CA SER A 98 -0.73 8.17 9.59
C SER A 98 -0.22 9.54 9.16
N HIS A 99 -0.67 10.04 8.00
CA HIS A 99 -0.44 11.40 7.49
C HIS A 99 -1.27 12.49 8.18
N ARG A 100 -2.22 12.10 9.03
CA ARG A 100 -3.22 13.00 9.64
C ARG A 100 -4.14 13.68 8.64
N LEU A 101 -4.49 12.94 7.58
CA LEU A 101 -5.38 13.39 6.51
C LEU A 101 -6.74 12.68 6.53
N LEU A 102 -6.95 11.73 7.45
CA LEU A 102 -8.23 11.02 7.54
C LEU A 102 -9.32 11.88 8.21
N PHE A 103 -8.97 12.69 9.22
CA PHE A 103 -9.90 13.66 9.81
C PHE A 103 -9.17 14.95 10.19
N THR A 104 -9.88 16.07 10.15
CA THR A 104 -9.34 17.38 10.54
C THR A 104 -8.96 17.44 12.02
N ASP A 105 -9.73 16.79 12.90
CA ASP A 105 -9.38 16.66 14.31
C ASP A 105 -8.33 15.56 14.49
N ARG A 106 -7.16 15.94 15.01
CA ARG A 106 -6.02 15.03 15.17
C ARG A 106 -6.26 13.91 16.18
N ARG A 107 -7.06 14.15 17.22
CA ARG A 107 -7.38 13.14 18.24
C ARG A 107 -8.31 12.09 17.64
N ILE A 108 -9.35 12.53 16.92
CA ILE A 108 -10.27 11.63 16.21
C ILE A 108 -9.50 10.86 15.12
N ASN A 109 -8.68 11.54 14.33
CA ASN A 109 -7.82 10.91 13.32
C ASN A 109 -6.96 9.79 13.90
N ASP A 110 -6.23 10.10 14.98
CA ASP A 110 -5.29 9.14 15.57
C ASP A 110 -6.04 7.99 16.26
N TRP A 111 -7.18 8.27 16.89
CA TRP A 111 -8.00 7.25 17.53
C TRP A 111 -8.63 6.31 16.49
N VAL A 112 -9.29 6.84 15.45
CA VAL A 112 -9.89 6.04 14.38
C VAL A 112 -8.82 5.27 13.61
N GLY A 113 -7.72 5.94 13.26
CA GLY A 113 -6.56 5.36 12.60
C GLY A 113 -5.98 4.17 13.35
N ALA A 114 -5.81 4.28 14.67
CA ALA A 114 -5.30 3.20 15.50
C ALA A 114 -6.35 2.10 15.73
N TRP A 115 -7.49 2.44 16.31
CA TRP A 115 -8.43 1.48 16.89
C TRP A 115 -9.39 0.87 15.88
N LEU A 116 -9.79 1.60 14.83
CA LEU A 116 -10.75 1.09 13.86
C LEU A 116 -10.11 0.64 12.55
N LEU A 117 -8.81 0.89 12.35
CA LEU A 117 -8.15 0.60 11.07
C LEU A 117 -6.85 -0.19 11.24
N ALA A 118 -5.86 0.38 11.94
CA ALA A 118 -4.53 -0.24 12.07
C ALA A 118 -4.53 -1.50 12.94
N TYR A 119 -5.04 -1.45 14.18
CA TYR A 119 -5.04 -2.62 15.08
C TYR A 119 -5.85 -3.80 14.53
N PRO A 120 -7.05 -3.61 13.94
CA PRO A 120 -7.76 -4.67 13.22
C PRO A 120 -6.92 -5.35 12.11
N ALA A 121 -6.05 -4.59 11.45
CA ALA A 121 -5.12 -5.07 10.42
C ALA A 121 -3.72 -5.43 10.96
N PHE A 122 -3.57 -5.57 12.29
CA PHE A 122 -2.32 -5.91 12.98
C PHE A 122 -1.16 -4.91 12.73
N VAL A 123 -1.47 -3.65 12.46
CA VAL A 123 -0.49 -2.60 12.22
C VAL A 123 -0.20 -1.84 13.53
N PRO A 124 1.06 -1.74 13.99
CA PRO A 124 1.42 -0.91 15.13
C PRO A 124 1.42 0.57 14.72
N PHE A 125 0.25 1.20 14.79
CA PHE A 125 -0.04 2.52 14.21
C PHE A 125 1.04 3.60 14.44
N ASP A 126 1.46 3.84 15.69
CA ASP A 126 2.45 4.88 15.99
C ASP A 126 3.85 4.55 15.43
N LEU A 127 4.22 3.27 15.44
CA LEU A 127 5.49 2.82 14.86
C LEU A 127 5.45 2.94 13.33
N TYR A 128 4.34 2.49 12.73
CA TYR A 128 4.11 2.59 11.30
C TYR A 128 4.12 4.05 10.83
N ARG A 129 3.45 4.97 11.55
CA ARG A 129 3.52 6.40 11.23
C ARG A 129 4.97 6.90 11.23
N ARG A 130 5.75 6.60 12.28
CA ARG A 130 7.15 7.05 12.36
C ARG A 130 7.99 6.49 11.21
N SER A 131 7.90 5.19 10.95
CA SER A 131 8.65 4.56 9.86
C SER A 131 8.22 5.11 8.50
N HIS A 132 6.93 5.33 8.31
CA HIS A 132 6.40 5.85 7.06
C HIS A 132 6.73 7.33 6.83
N MET A 133 6.81 8.15 7.87
CA MET A 133 7.31 9.53 7.76
C MET A 133 8.82 9.55 7.44
N ALA A 134 9.59 8.58 7.94
CA ALA A 134 11.00 8.43 7.57
C ALA A 134 11.16 8.07 6.09
N HIS A 135 10.35 7.14 5.59
CA HIS A 135 10.27 6.80 4.16
C HIS A 135 10.03 8.04 3.28
N HIS A 136 9.03 8.88 3.59
CA HIS A 136 8.76 10.09 2.80
C HIS A 136 9.83 11.18 2.90
N ARG A 137 10.54 11.24 4.03
CA ARG A 137 11.60 12.23 4.25
C ARG A 137 12.82 11.93 3.38
N GLU A 138 13.21 10.66 3.29
CA GLU A 138 14.42 10.22 2.59
C GLU A 138 14.20 8.82 1.99
N GLU A 139 13.51 8.79 0.86
CA GLU A 139 13.24 7.54 0.14
C GLU A 139 14.55 6.91 -0.31
N PHE A 140 14.69 5.60 -0.08
CA PHE A 140 15.94 4.84 -0.33
C PHE A 140 17.14 5.27 0.52
N GLY A 141 16.91 6.11 1.55
CA GLY A 141 17.94 6.50 2.51
C GLY A 141 18.37 5.35 3.44
N PRO A 142 19.41 5.55 4.26
CA PRO A 142 19.93 4.53 5.19
C PRO A 142 18.90 4.05 6.22
N THR A 143 17.86 4.83 6.46
CA THR A 143 16.80 4.55 7.43
C THR A 143 15.49 4.08 6.80
N GLU A 144 15.48 3.81 5.49
CA GLU A 144 14.32 3.34 4.73
C GLU A 144 13.81 1.98 5.28
N PRO A 145 12.65 1.94 5.96
CA PRO A 145 12.16 0.73 6.61
C PRO A 145 11.84 -0.41 5.63
N ASP A 146 11.42 -0.08 4.40
CA ASP A 146 10.87 -1.04 3.46
C ASP A 146 11.82 -1.38 2.30
N LEU A 147 13.07 -0.94 2.37
CA LEU A 147 14.06 -1.04 1.29
C LEU A 147 14.18 -2.46 0.72
N MET A 148 14.16 -3.47 1.59
CA MET A 148 14.28 -4.89 1.21
C MET A 148 13.07 -5.45 0.45
N LEU A 149 11.93 -4.76 0.44
CA LEU A 149 10.73 -5.18 -0.28
C LEU A 149 10.81 -4.88 -1.78
N TYR A 150 11.47 -3.79 -2.15
CA TYR A 150 11.42 -3.23 -3.50
C TYR A 150 12.79 -2.91 -4.13
N THR A 151 13.90 -3.17 -3.43
CA THR A 151 15.24 -3.06 -4.06
C THR A 151 15.59 -4.25 -4.95
N GLY A 152 16.47 -3.99 -5.92
CA GLY A 152 17.08 -5.02 -6.78
C GLY A 152 16.22 -5.51 -7.93
N TYR A 153 15.04 -4.91 -8.14
CA TYR A 153 14.24 -5.14 -9.34
C TYR A 153 14.87 -4.45 -10.55
N PRO A 154 14.73 -5.03 -11.77
CA PRO A 154 13.99 -6.25 -12.07
C PRO A 154 14.74 -7.51 -11.60
N ILE A 155 14.01 -8.49 -11.06
CA ILE A 155 14.54 -9.78 -10.57
C ILE A 155 14.23 -10.92 -11.54
N THR A 156 14.75 -12.12 -11.29
CA THR A 156 14.39 -13.29 -12.10
C THR A 156 12.97 -13.79 -11.82
N SER A 157 12.37 -14.46 -12.80
CA SER A 157 11.03 -15.06 -12.63
C SER A 157 10.99 -16.13 -11.54
N ALA A 158 12.08 -16.88 -11.35
CA ALA A 158 12.21 -17.83 -10.25
C ALA A 158 12.19 -17.14 -8.86
N SER A 159 12.92 -16.02 -8.72
CA SER A 159 12.93 -15.21 -7.50
C SER A 159 11.55 -14.59 -7.22
N TRP A 160 10.89 -14.06 -8.26
CA TRP A 160 9.52 -13.54 -8.18
C TRP A 160 8.54 -14.59 -7.65
N ARG A 161 8.52 -15.79 -8.27
CA ARG A 161 7.65 -16.90 -7.85
C ARG A 161 7.92 -17.28 -6.39
N ARG A 162 9.19 -17.47 -6.00
CA ARG A 162 9.56 -17.79 -4.62
C ARG A 162 9.04 -16.76 -3.61
N LYS A 163 9.20 -15.46 -3.91
CA LYS A 163 8.75 -14.38 -3.02
C LYS A 163 7.22 -14.38 -2.86
N LEU A 164 6.47 -14.56 -3.95
CA LEU A 164 5.00 -14.61 -3.91
C LEU A 164 4.48 -15.90 -3.24
N THR A 165 5.06 -17.06 -3.52
CA THR A 165 4.69 -18.33 -2.87
C THR A 165 4.93 -18.26 -1.36
N ARG A 166 6.06 -17.70 -0.92
CA ARG A 166 6.34 -17.50 0.52
C ARG A 166 5.30 -16.60 1.20
N ASP A 167 4.75 -15.63 0.49
CA ASP A 167 3.66 -14.79 1.00
C ASP A 167 2.33 -15.55 0.99
N ALA A 168 2.02 -16.28 -0.08
CA ALA A 168 0.79 -17.04 -0.26
C ALA A 168 0.66 -18.21 0.74
N ASP A 169 1.76 -18.90 1.06
CA ASP A 169 1.79 -20.03 2.00
C ASP A 169 1.84 -19.56 3.47
N GLY A 170 1.74 -18.25 3.72
CA GLY A 170 1.64 -17.69 5.07
C GLY A 170 2.96 -17.57 5.84
N ASN A 171 4.10 -17.93 5.26
CA ASN A 171 5.40 -17.84 5.93
C ASN A 171 5.74 -16.40 6.34
N SER A 172 5.52 -15.43 5.44
CA SER A 172 5.68 -14.00 5.76
C SER A 172 4.70 -13.53 6.82
N GLY A 173 3.43 -13.97 6.74
CA GLY A 173 2.41 -13.67 7.74
C GLY A 173 2.77 -14.21 9.12
N TRP A 174 3.27 -15.44 9.18
CA TRP A 174 3.73 -16.08 10.42
C TRP A 174 4.92 -15.35 11.04
N LYS A 175 5.90 -14.92 10.24
CA LYS A 175 7.02 -14.10 10.75
C LYS A 175 6.50 -12.82 11.40
N ASN A 176 5.56 -12.12 10.77
CA ASN A 176 4.98 -10.89 11.32
C ASN A 176 4.17 -11.16 12.59
N LEU A 177 3.34 -12.22 12.60
CA LEU A 177 2.55 -12.60 13.75
C LEU A 177 3.44 -13.01 14.93
N ARG A 178 4.47 -13.83 14.67
CA ARG A 178 5.45 -14.24 15.67
C ARG A 178 6.18 -13.02 16.26
N SER A 179 6.59 -12.06 15.45
CA SER A 179 7.21 -10.81 15.93
C SER A 179 6.26 -10.02 16.84
N LEU A 180 4.98 -9.91 16.48
CA LEU A 180 3.97 -9.28 17.34
C LEU A 180 3.78 -10.03 18.67
N LEU A 181 3.69 -11.36 18.63
CA LEU A 181 3.55 -12.19 19.82
C LEU A 181 4.78 -12.08 20.73
N LEU A 182 5.99 -12.03 20.17
CA LEU A 182 7.22 -11.86 20.94
C LEU A 182 7.36 -10.43 21.48
N ALA A 183 6.77 -9.43 20.83
CA ALA A 183 6.81 -8.04 21.26
C ALA A 183 6.17 -7.82 22.65
N VAL A 184 5.28 -8.71 23.11
CA VAL A 184 4.73 -8.66 24.48
C VAL A 184 5.79 -8.84 25.58
N ARG A 185 6.95 -9.42 25.23
CA ARG A 185 8.08 -9.62 26.15
C ARG A 185 9.01 -8.40 26.21
N SER A 186 8.88 -7.46 25.28
CA SER A 186 9.69 -6.24 25.23
C SER A 186 9.01 -5.12 26.02
N PRO A 187 9.65 -4.50 27.03
CA PRO A 187 9.06 -3.39 27.78
C PRO A 187 8.60 -2.22 26.89
N THR A 188 9.34 -1.94 25.81
CA THR A 188 9.05 -0.84 24.90
C THR A 188 7.93 -1.16 23.90
N ALA A 189 7.86 -2.41 23.42
CA ALA A 189 6.87 -2.81 22.43
C ALA A 189 5.58 -3.39 23.03
N ARG A 190 5.63 -3.88 24.28
CA ARG A 190 4.52 -4.55 24.97
C ARG A 190 3.24 -3.73 25.00
N PRO A 191 3.22 -2.42 25.32
CA PRO A 191 1.98 -1.66 25.36
C PRO A 191 1.23 -1.64 24.02
N VAL A 192 1.95 -1.51 22.91
CA VAL A 192 1.37 -1.54 21.57
C VAL A 192 0.94 -2.95 21.19
N ALA A 193 1.77 -3.95 21.48
CA ALA A 193 1.44 -5.35 21.22
C ALA A 193 0.17 -5.79 21.95
N LEU A 194 0.02 -5.42 23.22
CA LEU A 194 -1.18 -5.74 24.02
C LEU A 194 -2.44 -5.04 23.49
N LYS A 195 -2.34 -3.80 22.99
CA LYS A 195 -3.48 -3.13 22.34
C LYS A 195 -3.94 -3.88 21.10
N ILE A 196 -3.00 -4.27 20.23
CA ILE A 196 -3.33 -5.03 19.02
C ILE A 196 -3.94 -6.39 19.40
N LEU A 197 -3.27 -7.16 20.26
CA LEU A 197 -3.74 -8.50 20.66
C LEU A 197 -5.08 -8.44 21.39
N GLY A 198 -5.28 -7.48 22.30
CA GLY A 198 -6.55 -7.25 22.96
C GLY A 198 -7.66 -6.92 21.97
N TRP A 199 -7.37 -6.10 20.96
CA TRP A 199 -8.32 -5.81 19.88
C TRP A 199 -8.69 -7.07 19.09
N GLN A 200 -7.71 -7.88 18.75
CA GLN A 200 -7.93 -9.15 18.02
C GLN A 200 -8.77 -10.14 18.83
N VAL A 201 -8.63 -10.17 20.16
CA VAL A 201 -9.52 -10.95 21.04
C VAL A 201 -10.94 -10.40 21.02
N VAL A 202 -11.13 -9.08 21.13
CA VAL A 202 -12.47 -8.46 21.03
C VAL A 202 -13.13 -8.78 19.69
N LEU A 203 -12.38 -8.69 18.61
CA LEU A 203 -12.87 -9.05 17.28
C LEU A 203 -13.24 -10.53 17.16
N PHE A 204 -12.37 -11.42 17.64
CA PHE A 204 -12.61 -12.85 17.65
C PHE A 204 -13.91 -13.18 18.39
N VAL A 205 -14.09 -12.66 19.61
CA VAL A 205 -15.29 -12.88 20.42
C VAL A 205 -16.51 -12.24 19.75
N GLY A 206 -16.39 -11.01 19.23
CA GLY A 206 -17.48 -10.31 18.57
C GLY A 206 -17.98 -11.04 17.31
N LEU A 207 -17.07 -11.53 16.46
CA LEU A 207 -17.42 -12.32 15.28
C LEU A 207 -18.00 -13.69 15.67
N TRP A 208 -17.45 -14.34 16.69
CA TRP A 208 -17.96 -15.62 17.16
C TRP A 208 -19.39 -15.47 17.69
N VAL A 209 -19.63 -14.55 18.62
CA VAL A 209 -20.97 -14.32 19.19
C VAL A 209 -21.94 -13.82 18.13
N GLY A 210 -21.51 -12.87 17.28
CA GLY A 210 -22.38 -12.24 16.29
C GLY A 210 -22.75 -13.14 15.10
N LEU A 211 -21.88 -14.07 14.72
CA LEU A 211 -22.10 -14.96 13.56
C LEU A 211 -22.29 -16.43 13.95
N GLY A 212 -22.22 -16.77 15.24
CA GLY A 212 -22.40 -18.15 15.75
C GLY A 212 -21.23 -19.10 15.46
N HIS A 213 -20.12 -18.61 14.89
CA HIS A 213 -19.06 -19.46 14.35
C HIS A 213 -17.66 -18.94 14.72
N TRP A 214 -17.01 -19.60 15.69
CA TRP A 214 -15.66 -19.22 16.15
C TRP A 214 -14.62 -19.29 15.02
N TRP A 215 -14.80 -20.20 14.06
CA TRP A 215 -13.85 -20.44 12.97
C TRP A 215 -13.84 -19.33 11.90
N VAL A 216 -14.83 -18.43 11.89
CA VAL A 216 -14.88 -17.30 10.95
C VAL A 216 -13.66 -16.40 11.09
N TYR A 217 -13.24 -16.08 12.32
CA TYR A 217 -12.06 -15.25 12.56
C TYR A 217 -10.75 -15.90 12.08
N PRO A 218 -10.36 -17.12 12.50
CA PRO A 218 -9.11 -17.70 12.05
C PRO A 218 -9.09 -17.94 10.53
N VAL A 219 -10.21 -18.36 9.93
CA VAL A 219 -10.29 -18.71 8.50
C VAL A 219 -10.42 -17.49 7.59
N PHE A 220 -11.20 -16.48 7.96
CA PHE A 220 -11.51 -15.35 7.07
C PHE A 220 -10.98 -14.00 7.54
N TRP A 221 -10.44 -13.88 8.76
CA TRP A 221 -9.75 -12.65 9.18
C TRP A 221 -8.24 -12.85 9.25
N LEU A 222 -7.79 -13.79 10.08
CA LEU A 222 -6.37 -14.03 10.33
C LEU A 222 -5.68 -14.64 9.10
N LEU A 223 -6.23 -15.73 8.53
CA LEU A 223 -5.57 -16.43 7.44
C LEU A 223 -5.42 -15.58 6.15
N PRO A 224 -6.42 -14.79 5.69
CA PRO A 224 -6.23 -13.87 4.57
C PRO A 224 -5.20 -12.78 4.86
N TRP A 225 -5.12 -12.29 6.10
CA TRP A 225 -4.08 -11.35 6.53
C TRP A 225 -2.67 -11.99 6.49
N MET A 226 -2.57 -13.28 6.82
CA MET A 226 -1.31 -14.03 6.76
C MET A 226 -0.88 -14.37 5.33
N THR A 227 -1.83 -14.50 4.40
CA THR A 227 -1.61 -15.05 3.05
C THR A 227 -1.90 -14.03 1.95
N VAL A 228 -3.17 -13.87 1.57
CA VAL A 228 -3.66 -13.02 0.46
C VAL A 228 -3.17 -11.58 0.57
N TRP A 229 -3.29 -10.99 1.76
CA TRP A 229 -2.81 -9.62 2.01
C TRP A 229 -1.31 -9.50 1.80
N ARG A 230 -0.50 -10.49 2.18
CA ARG A 230 0.95 -10.45 2.01
C ARG A 230 1.33 -10.42 0.54
N VAL A 231 0.62 -11.19 -0.29
CA VAL A 231 0.75 -11.18 -1.74
C VAL A 231 0.40 -9.79 -2.30
N PHE A 232 -0.77 -9.25 -1.97
CA PHE A 232 -1.20 -7.94 -2.46
C PHE A 232 -0.26 -6.81 -2.01
N ASN A 233 0.19 -6.82 -0.76
CA ASN A 233 1.11 -5.81 -0.26
C ASN A 233 2.47 -5.87 -0.97
N ARG A 234 3.00 -7.06 -1.27
CA ARG A 234 4.23 -7.17 -2.08
C ARG A 234 4.03 -6.62 -3.48
N LEU A 235 2.96 -7.05 -4.15
CA LEU A 235 2.65 -6.61 -5.52
C LEU A 235 2.53 -5.08 -5.59
N ARG A 236 1.88 -4.48 -4.59
CA ARG A 236 1.76 -3.03 -4.45
C ARG A 236 3.11 -2.35 -4.20
N ALA A 237 3.88 -2.81 -3.20
CA ALA A 237 5.21 -2.24 -2.91
C ALA A 237 6.17 -2.28 -4.11
N VAL A 238 6.13 -3.34 -4.91
CA VAL A 238 6.89 -3.41 -6.17
C VAL A 238 6.36 -2.44 -7.22
N ALA A 239 5.04 -2.32 -7.36
CA ALA A 239 4.44 -1.37 -8.28
C ALA A 239 4.65 0.10 -7.87
N GLU A 240 4.93 0.36 -6.59
CA GLU A 240 5.21 1.68 -6.05
C GLU A 240 6.69 2.04 -6.22
N HIS A 241 7.62 1.21 -5.73
CA HIS A 241 9.06 1.55 -5.63
C HIS A 241 10.02 0.51 -6.24
N GLY A 242 9.52 -0.58 -6.82
CA GLY A 242 10.32 -1.70 -7.30
C GLY A 242 11.41 -1.34 -8.31
N GLY A 243 12.68 -1.28 -7.87
CA GLY A 243 13.82 -1.00 -8.76
C GLY A 243 14.00 0.48 -9.10
N MET A 244 13.32 1.37 -8.36
CA MET A 244 13.60 2.80 -8.35
C MET A 244 14.86 3.10 -7.53
N GLU A 245 15.30 4.36 -7.50
CA GLU A 245 16.55 4.77 -6.83
C GLU A 245 16.38 5.98 -5.93
N ALA A 246 17.38 6.24 -5.09
CA ALA A 246 17.42 7.45 -4.27
C ALA A 246 17.58 8.68 -5.18
N SER A 247 16.62 9.61 -5.13
CA SER A 247 16.65 10.81 -5.96
C SER A 247 15.84 11.95 -5.34
N PRO A 248 16.25 13.22 -5.54
CA PRO A 248 15.39 14.36 -5.24
C PRO A 248 14.18 14.45 -6.19
N ASP A 249 14.24 13.83 -7.37
CA ASP A 249 13.11 13.75 -8.29
C ASP A 249 12.25 12.52 -7.99
N ARG A 250 10.99 12.75 -7.58
CA ARG A 250 10.05 11.68 -7.20
C ARG A 250 9.73 10.72 -8.35
N ARG A 251 9.92 11.16 -9.60
CA ARG A 251 9.76 10.31 -10.80
C ARG A 251 10.82 9.20 -10.88
N LEU A 252 11.93 9.35 -10.14
CA LEU A 252 13.00 8.37 -10.03
C LEU A 252 12.94 7.55 -8.73
N THR A 253 12.06 7.91 -7.79
CA THR A 253 11.85 7.16 -6.55
C THR A 253 10.55 6.35 -6.55
N THR A 254 9.59 6.73 -7.40
CA THR A 254 8.24 6.16 -7.43
C THR A 254 7.74 5.95 -8.86
N HIS A 255 7.06 4.84 -9.12
CA HIS A 255 6.41 4.61 -10.42
C HIS A 255 5.07 5.33 -10.54
N HIS A 256 4.70 5.62 -11.79
CA HIS A 256 3.35 5.99 -12.18
C HIS A 256 2.70 4.86 -12.98
N VAL A 257 1.54 4.34 -12.56
CA VAL A 257 0.89 3.18 -13.18
C VAL A 257 -0.57 3.49 -13.50
N ARG A 258 -0.99 3.22 -14.73
CA ARG A 258 -2.38 3.34 -15.15
C ARG A 258 -3.30 2.43 -14.32
N GLN A 259 -4.33 3.03 -13.73
CA GLN A 259 -5.24 2.35 -12.82
C GLN A 259 -6.49 1.83 -13.53
N GLY A 260 -6.48 0.55 -13.94
CA GLY A 260 -7.68 -0.14 -14.39
C GLY A 260 -8.66 -0.47 -13.26
N TYR A 261 -9.90 -0.81 -13.60
CA TYR A 261 -10.96 -1.16 -12.63
C TYR A 261 -10.50 -2.22 -11.61
N TRP A 262 -9.90 -3.30 -12.08
CA TRP A 262 -9.44 -4.39 -11.21
C TRP A 262 -8.28 -3.99 -10.30
N ALA A 263 -7.39 -3.12 -10.75
CA ALA A 263 -6.31 -2.61 -9.90
C ALA A 263 -6.89 -1.76 -8.77
N ARG A 264 -7.83 -0.86 -9.08
CA ARG A 264 -8.54 -0.03 -8.09
C ARG A 264 -9.36 -0.86 -7.10
N PHE A 265 -9.89 -1.99 -7.55
CA PHE A 265 -10.64 -2.89 -6.68
C PHE A 265 -9.73 -3.69 -5.75
N TRP A 266 -8.67 -4.32 -6.27
CA TRP A 266 -7.86 -5.31 -5.53
C TRP A 266 -6.60 -4.75 -4.87
N ILE A 267 -5.88 -3.85 -5.55
CA ILE A 267 -4.50 -3.48 -5.19
C ILE A 267 -4.44 -2.06 -4.65
N VAL A 268 -5.11 -1.12 -5.32
CA VAL A 268 -5.02 0.31 -5.04
C VAL A 268 -6.39 0.97 -4.83
N PRO A 269 -7.20 0.51 -3.86
CA PRO A 269 -8.41 1.22 -3.48
C PRO A 269 -8.08 2.59 -2.87
N PHE A 270 -9.08 3.46 -2.76
CA PHE A 270 -8.95 4.80 -2.20
C PHE A 270 -7.86 5.64 -2.88
N ASN A 271 -7.75 5.58 -4.21
CA ASN A 271 -6.85 6.44 -4.97
C ASN A 271 -5.35 6.31 -4.63
N THR A 272 -4.93 5.34 -3.81
CA THR A 272 -3.52 5.14 -3.44
C THR A 272 -2.62 4.79 -4.62
N GLY A 273 -3.19 4.42 -5.77
CA GLY A 273 -2.44 4.16 -7.00
C GLY A 273 -1.87 5.43 -7.64
N TRP A 274 -2.34 6.62 -7.24
CA TRP A 274 -1.70 7.90 -7.58
C TRP A 274 -0.49 8.14 -6.65
N HIS A 275 0.36 7.12 -6.53
CA HIS A 275 1.43 7.06 -5.54
C HIS A 275 2.52 8.08 -5.82
N LEU A 276 2.88 8.29 -7.09
CA LEU A 276 3.78 9.38 -7.48
C LEU A 276 3.25 10.75 -7.03
N ALA A 277 1.98 11.06 -7.27
CA ALA A 277 1.37 12.32 -6.83
C ALA A 277 1.37 12.45 -5.30
N HIS A 278 1.14 11.35 -4.58
CA HIS A 278 1.26 11.28 -3.13
C HIS A 278 2.69 11.60 -2.65
N HIS A 279 3.72 11.07 -3.31
CA HIS A 279 5.12 11.37 -2.99
C HIS A 279 5.56 12.79 -3.36
N VAL A 280 4.96 13.37 -4.39
CA VAL A 280 5.15 14.79 -4.73
C VAL A 280 4.64 15.67 -3.59
N ASP A 281 3.42 15.42 -3.08
CA ASP A 281 2.92 16.12 -1.89
C ASP A 281 2.06 15.25 -0.97
N ILE A 282 2.70 14.73 0.07
CA ILE A 282 2.07 13.88 1.10
C ILE A 282 1.03 14.62 1.95
N GLY A 283 0.88 15.94 1.77
CA GLY A 283 -0.17 16.74 2.41
C GLY A 283 -1.52 16.67 1.71
N VAL A 284 -1.59 16.06 0.52
CA VAL A 284 -2.84 15.96 -0.26
C VAL A 284 -3.57 14.66 0.11
N PRO A 285 -4.81 14.73 0.63
CA PRO A 285 -5.59 13.55 1.01
C PRO A 285 -5.94 12.70 -0.20
N PHE A 286 -6.15 11.40 0.00
CA PHE A 286 -6.37 10.46 -1.10
C PHE A 286 -7.53 10.84 -2.03
N SER A 287 -8.54 11.52 -1.50
CA SER A 287 -9.72 11.97 -2.27
C SER A 287 -9.36 13.04 -3.31
N ARG A 288 -8.25 13.76 -3.11
CA ARG A 288 -7.77 14.88 -3.93
C ARG A 288 -6.56 14.51 -4.79
N LEU A 289 -5.91 13.37 -4.56
CA LEU A 289 -4.81 12.87 -5.41
C LEU A 289 -5.14 12.81 -6.91
N PRO A 290 -6.36 12.39 -7.36
CA PRO A 290 -6.68 12.44 -8.79
C PRO A 290 -6.68 13.86 -9.38
N ALA A 291 -6.96 14.88 -8.56
CA ALA A 291 -6.88 16.27 -9.00
C ALA A 291 -5.43 16.74 -9.09
N LEU A 292 -4.61 16.46 -8.06
CA LEU A 292 -3.17 16.74 -8.12
C LEU A 292 -2.51 16.07 -9.32
N GLN A 293 -2.84 14.80 -9.60
CA GLN A 293 -2.34 14.09 -10.77
C GLN A 293 -2.60 14.86 -12.07
N ARG A 294 -3.83 15.35 -12.29
CA ARG A 294 -4.16 16.10 -13.51
C ARG A 294 -3.35 17.38 -13.66
N GLU A 295 -3.06 18.05 -12.55
CA GLU A 295 -2.20 19.25 -12.54
C GLU A 295 -0.76 18.88 -12.92
N LEU A 296 -0.23 17.77 -12.38
CA LEU A 296 1.10 17.26 -12.72
C LEU A 296 1.22 16.85 -14.19
N GLU A 297 0.18 16.23 -14.74
CA GLU A 297 0.10 15.89 -16.18
C GLU A 297 0.01 17.16 -17.05
N ALA A 298 -0.85 18.10 -16.68
CA ALA A 298 -1.05 19.35 -17.43
C ALA A 298 0.21 20.23 -17.46
N ALA A 299 0.98 20.23 -16.37
CA ALA A 299 2.26 20.93 -16.28
C ALA A 299 3.42 20.17 -16.97
N GLY A 300 3.19 18.96 -17.48
CA GLY A 300 4.23 18.15 -18.10
C GLY A 300 5.21 17.51 -17.10
N TYR A 301 4.89 17.49 -15.80
CA TYR A 301 5.67 16.77 -14.79
C TYR A 301 5.52 15.27 -14.95
N ILE A 302 4.29 14.81 -15.21
CA ILE A 302 3.99 13.44 -15.58
C ILE A 302 3.72 13.40 -17.07
N THR A 303 4.60 12.72 -17.82
CA THR A 303 4.44 12.52 -19.26
C THR A 303 3.94 11.09 -19.56
N PRO A 304 3.33 10.85 -20.73
CA PRO A 304 2.94 9.49 -21.13
C PRO A 304 4.09 8.47 -21.13
N ALA A 305 5.34 8.93 -21.28
CA ALA A 305 6.51 8.08 -21.26
C ALA A 305 6.87 7.55 -19.85
N LEU A 306 6.38 8.20 -18.78
CA LEU A 306 6.53 7.75 -17.39
C LEU A 306 5.45 6.76 -16.96
N GLU A 307 4.35 6.67 -17.70
CA GLU A 307 3.19 5.87 -17.33
C GLU A 307 3.38 4.40 -17.72
N TRP A 308 3.36 3.52 -16.72
CA TRP A 308 3.18 2.09 -16.96
C TRP A 308 1.74 1.82 -17.42
N PRO A 309 1.53 1.15 -18.58
CA PRO A 309 0.19 0.97 -19.14
C PRO A 309 -0.71 0.07 -18.29
N SER A 310 -0.13 -0.76 -17.42
CA SER A 310 -0.86 -1.54 -16.41
C SER A 310 0.08 -2.11 -15.35
N TYR A 311 -0.46 -2.44 -14.18
CA TYR A 311 0.25 -3.21 -13.15
C TYR A 311 0.81 -4.53 -13.67
N ARG A 312 0.10 -5.22 -14.58
CA ARG A 312 0.57 -6.49 -15.16
C ARG A 312 1.79 -6.27 -16.05
N ALA A 313 1.86 -5.17 -16.80
CA ALA A 313 3.02 -4.82 -17.61
C ALA A 313 4.22 -4.54 -16.70
N LEU A 314 4.03 -3.72 -15.66
CA LEU A 314 5.07 -3.44 -14.67
C LEU A 314 5.59 -4.71 -14.02
N TRP A 315 4.73 -5.58 -13.48
CA TRP A 315 5.19 -6.82 -12.83
C TRP A 315 5.83 -7.81 -13.79
N ARG A 316 5.47 -7.80 -15.07
CA ARG A 316 6.15 -8.61 -16.09
C ARG A 316 7.57 -8.10 -16.31
N HIS A 317 7.74 -6.78 -16.41
CA HIS A 317 9.05 -6.16 -16.52
C HIS A 317 9.89 -6.37 -15.25
N ALA A 318 9.29 -6.21 -14.08
CA ALA A 318 9.92 -6.43 -12.77
C ALA A 318 10.47 -7.85 -12.56
N ARG A 319 10.01 -8.84 -13.34
CA ARG A 319 10.50 -10.24 -13.27
C ARG A 319 11.24 -10.71 -14.53
N SER A 320 11.68 -9.78 -15.37
CA SER A 320 12.24 -10.06 -16.69
C SER A 320 13.75 -10.28 -16.70
N ARG A 321 14.44 -10.20 -15.55
CA ARG A 321 15.88 -10.48 -15.50
C ARG A 321 16.11 -11.94 -15.93
N PRO A 322 17.02 -12.19 -16.89
CA PRO A 322 17.40 -13.55 -17.26
C PRO A 322 17.91 -14.31 -16.03
N ASP A 323 17.67 -15.62 -15.98
CA ASP A 323 18.39 -16.47 -15.05
C ASP A 323 19.87 -16.44 -15.42
N ALA A 324 20.76 -16.45 -14.42
CA ALA A 324 22.19 -16.52 -14.68
C ALA A 324 22.48 -17.80 -15.47
N SER A 325 23.26 -17.70 -16.55
CA SER A 325 23.73 -18.88 -17.27
C SER A 325 24.60 -19.72 -16.33
N PRO A 326 24.57 -21.06 -16.38
CA PRO A 326 25.38 -21.93 -15.52
C PRO A 326 26.91 -21.81 -15.70
N SER A 327 27.40 -20.82 -16.44
CA SER A 327 28.79 -20.66 -16.86
C SER A 327 29.45 -19.34 -16.42
N ASP A 328 28.80 -18.59 -15.51
CA ASP A 328 29.42 -17.50 -14.74
C ASP A 328 29.65 -17.99 -13.31
#